data_AF-A0A0K8Q422-F1
#
_entry.id   AF-A0A0K8Q422-F1
#
_cell.length_a   1.000
_cell.length_b   1.000
_cell.length_c   1.000
_cell.angle_alpha   90.00
_cell.angle_beta   90.00
_cell.angle_gamma   90.00
#
_symmetry.space_group_name_H-M   'P 1'
#
loop_
_entity.id
_entity.type
_entity.pdbx_description
1 polymer ?
#
loop_
_entity_poly.entity_id
_entity_poly.type
_entity_poly.pdbx_seq_one_letter_code
_entity_poly.pdbx_strand_id
1 'polypeptide(L)'
;MATQTYTVNAWTPKGFYQPIDMGGVLNTVKAGSTVPAKFELFAGATELTDTSVVSMGVRPIQCSLLAVQDSIDITATGNTSLRYDSTGGQYIYNWKTPNMPGSCFQLTMTAADGSHIDANFKLK
;
A
#
# COMPACT_ATOMS: atom_id res chain seq x y z
N MET A 1 15.32 36.15 -21.80
CA MET A 1 15.07 34.72 -21.51
C MET A 1 13.69 34.63 -20.90
N ALA A 2 12.81 33.76 -21.41
CA ALA A 2 11.48 33.57 -20.83
C ALA A 2 11.55 32.38 -19.87
N THR A 3 11.28 32.64 -18.59
CA THR A 3 11.11 31.59 -17.59
C THR A 3 9.65 31.16 -17.61
N GLN A 4 9.40 29.86 -17.67
CA GLN A 4 8.07 29.30 -17.69
C GLN A 4 7.93 28.37 -16.49
N THR A 5 7.03 28.71 -15.59
CA THR A 5 6.71 27.93 -14.39
C THR A 5 5.65 26.89 -14.73
N TYR A 6 5.95 25.63 -14.43
CA TYR A 6 4.98 24.53 -14.48
C TYR A 6 4.91 23.90 -13.09
N THR A 7 3.71 23.51 -12.67
CA THR A 7 3.50 22.77 -11.42
C THR A 7 3.30 21.29 -11.76
N VAL A 8 4.14 20.42 -11.20
CA VAL A 8 3.94 18.97 -11.26
C VAL A 8 3.11 18.58 -10.04
N ASN A 9 1.88 18.12 -10.26
CA ASN A 9 1.02 17.64 -9.18
C ASN A 9 1.42 16.21 -8.79
N ALA A 10 1.46 15.94 -7.49
CA ALA A 10 1.64 14.58 -6.98
C ALA A 10 0.47 13.68 -7.41
N TRP A 11 0.78 12.41 -7.63
CA TRP A 11 -0.22 11.39 -7.89
C TRP A 11 -1.04 11.11 -6.63
N THR A 12 -2.28 10.69 -6.84
CA THR A 12 -3.26 10.48 -5.79
C THR A 12 -3.57 8.99 -5.69
N PRO A 13 -2.95 8.28 -4.73
CA PRO A 13 -3.38 6.95 -4.37
C PRO A 13 -4.73 7.00 -3.61
N LYS A 14 -5.63 6.08 -3.92
CA LYS A 14 -6.94 5.92 -3.25
C LYS A 14 -7.10 4.50 -2.75
N GLY A 15 -7.53 4.34 -1.50
CA GLY A 15 -7.66 3.04 -0.84
C GLY A 15 -6.64 2.89 0.30
N PHE A 16 -6.52 1.75 0.96
CA PHE A 16 -7.06 0.44 0.63
C PHE A 16 -8.59 0.29 0.82
N TYR A 17 -9.24 -0.45 -0.08
CA TYR A 17 -10.66 -0.77 0.03
C TYR A 17 -10.93 -1.97 0.94
N GLN A 18 -12.19 -2.13 1.36
CA GLN A 18 -12.65 -3.28 2.14
C GLN A 18 -12.13 -4.60 1.54
N PRO A 19 -11.58 -5.51 2.37
CA PRO A 19 -11.74 -5.61 3.83
C PRO A 19 -10.69 -4.87 4.68
N ILE A 20 -9.88 -3.99 4.09
CA ILE A 20 -8.90 -3.19 4.84
C ILE A 20 -9.55 -1.88 5.26
N ASP A 21 -9.55 -1.60 6.55
CA ASP A 21 -9.97 -0.33 7.13
C ASP A 21 -8.80 0.66 7.16
N MET A 22 -9.06 1.87 6.68
CA MET A 22 -8.11 3.00 6.62
C MET A 22 -8.39 4.01 7.74
N GLY A 23 -7.52 5.02 7.88
CA GLY A 23 -7.75 6.14 8.82
C GLY A 23 -7.24 5.86 10.23
N GLY A 24 -6.09 5.20 10.35
CA GLY A 24 -5.47 4.90 11.66
C GLY A 24 -6.07 3.69 12.36
N VAL A 25 -6.68 2.75 11.63
CA VAL A 25 -7.19 1.49 12.18
C VAL A 25 -6.07 0.43 12.22
N LEU A 26 -6.06 -0.38 13.28
CA LEU A 26 -5.24 -1.59 13.36
C LEU A 26 -6.06 -2.82 12.92
N ASN A 27 -5.95 -3.17 11.64
CA ASN A 27 -6.68 -4.28 11.03
C ASN A 27 -6.29 -5.61 11.67
N THR A 28 -7.24 -6.47 12.04
CA THR A 28 -6.93 -7.77 12.65
C THR A 28 -7.20 -8.91 11.68
N VAL A 29 -6.16 -9.67 11.33
CA VAL A 29 -6.24 -10.77 10.35
C VAL A 29 -5.60 -12.03 10.91
N LYS A 30 -6.04 -13.20 10.44
CA LYS A 30 -5.46 -14.49 10.87
C LYS A 30 -4.00 -14.58 10.40
N ALA A 31 -3.08 -15.00 11.27
CA ALA A 31 -1.70 -15.26 10.87
C ALA A 31 -1.63 -16.32 9.74
N GLY A 32 -0.76 -16.10 8.76
CA GLY A 32 -0.67 -16.98 7.59
C GLY A 32 -1.85 -16.86 6.61
N SER A 33 -2.79 -15.93 6.78
CA SER A 33 -3.87 -15.68 5.82
C SER A 33 -3.43 -14.79 4.66
N THR A 34 -4.25 -14.73 3.62
CA THR A 34 -4.06 -13.83 2.48
C THR A 34 -4.99 -12.62 2.62
N VAL A 35 -4.43 -11.42 2.54
CA VAL A 35 -5.16 -10.15 2.59
C VAL A 35 -5.18 -9.53 1.20
N PRO A 36 -6.35 -9.32 0.56
CA PRO A 36 -6.45 -8.64 -0.71
C PRO A 36 -6.41 -7.12 -0.51
N ALA A 37 -5.27 -6.51 -0.79
CA ALA A 37 -5.08 -5.07 -0.78
C ALA A 37 -5.49 -4.48 -2.13
N LYS A 38 -6.57 -3.70 -2.11
CA LYS A 38 -7.25 -3.15 -3.28
C LYS A 38 -7.16 -1.63 -3.26
N PHE A 39 -6.72 -1.00 -4.34
CA PHE A 39 -6.52 0.45 -4.41
C PHE A 39 -6.52 0.93 -5.86
N GLU A 40 -6.61 2.24 -6.05
CA GLU A 40 -6.46 2.92 -7.34
C GLU A 40 -5.35 3.98 -7.24
N LEU A 41 -4.82 4.40 -8.38
CA LEU A 41 -3.77 5.41 -8.45
C LEU A 41 -4.07 6.39 -9.58
N PHE A 42 -3.98 7.69 -9.32
CA PHE A 42 -4.35 8.72 -10.29
C PHE A 42 -3.23 9.75 -10.48
N ALA A 43 -2.93 10.11 -11.73
CA ALA A 43 -2.21 11.34 -12.06
C ALA A 43 -3.23 12.42 -12.45
N GLY A 44 -3.65 13.24 -11.47
CA GLY A 44 -4.76 14.17 -11.66
C GLY A 44 -6.08 13.44 -11.89
N ALA A 45 -6.71 13.64 -13.05
CA ALA A 45 -7.95 12.94 -13.43
C ALA A 45 -7.71 11.62 -14.17
N THR A 46 -6.46 11.33 -14.55
CA THR A 46 -6.11 10.12 -15.30
C THR A 46 -5.75 9.00 -14.33
N GLU A 47 -6.48 7.90 -14.39
CA GLU A 47 -6.10 6.69 -13.67
C GLU A 47 -4.84 6.07 -14.29
N LEU A 48 -3.89 5.71 -13.44
CA LEU A 48 -2.72 4.94 -13.81
C LEU A 48 -3.04 3.47 -13.59
N THR A 49 -2.75 2.65 -14.59
CA THR A 49 -3.13 1.22 -14.60
C THR A 49 -1.93 0.29 -14.80
N ASP A 50 -0.76 0.86 -15.11
CA ASP A 50 0.48 0.11 -15.23
C ASP A 50 0.97 -0.33 -13.85
N THR A 51 1.30 -1.60 -13.68
CA THR A 51 1.85 -2.11 -12.41
C THR A 51 3.30 -1.70 -12.21
N SER A 52 4.02 -1.29 -13.26
CA SER A 52 5.42 -0.85 -13.17
C SER A 52 5.60 0.42 -12.35
N VAL A 53 4.55 1.24 -12.20
CA VAL A 53 4.59 2.50 -11.46
C VAL A 53 4.22 2.35 -9.99
N VAL A 54 4.05 1.11 -9.51
CA VAL A 54 3.62 0.79 -8.15
C VAL A 54 4.56 -0.22 -7.52
N SER A 55 5.00 0.06 -6.29
CA SER A 55 5.75 -0.85 -5.43
C SER A 55 4.93 -1.16 -4.18
N MET A 56 5.02 -2.40 -3.71
CA MET A 56 4.39 -2.85 -2.46
C MET A 56 5.48 -3.21 -1.43
N GLY A 57 5.37 -2.66 -0.23
CA GLY A 57 6.28 -2.92 0.88
C GLY A 57 5.54 -3.42 2.11
N VAL A 58 6.20 -4.26 2.91
CA VAL A 58 5.66 -4.70 4.20
C VAL A 58 6.79 -4.67 5.22
N ARG A 59 6.55 -4.03 6.36
CA ARG A 59 7.52 -4.02 7.47
C ARG A 59 6.87 -4.33 8.81
N PRO A 60 7.57 -4.98 9.74
CA PRO A 60 7.06 -5.15 11.11
C PRO A 60 6.94 -3.79 11.80
N ILE A 61 5.94 -3.66 12.66
CA ILE A 61 5.70 -2.47 13.50
C ILE A 61 5.33 -2.92 14.92
N GLN A 62 5.39 -2.00 15.88
CA GLN A 62 4.73 -2.21 17.16
C GLN A 62 3.20 -2.22 16.99
N CYS A 63 2.50 -2.99 17.82
CA CYS A 63 1.03 -3.05 17.80
C CYS A 63 0.33 -1.80 18.37
N SER A 64 1.02 -0.66 18.39
CA SER A 64 0.52 0.64 18.84
C SER A 64 0.57 1.63 17.68
N LEU A 65 -0.56 2.30 17.45
CA LEU A 65 -0.68 3.35 16.43
C LEU A 65 0.04 4.66 16.82
N LEU A 66 0.49 4.77 18.08
CA LEU A 66 1.18 5.94 18.62
C LEU A 66 2.70 5.81 18.62
N ALA A 67 3.24 4.65 18.20
CA ALA A 67 4.67 4.41 18.21
C ALA A 67 5.31 4.96 16.93
N VAL A 68 6.09 6.03 17.06
CA VAL A 68 7.04 6.48 16.02
C VAL A 68 8.14 5.43 15.93
N GLN A 69 8.47 4.94 14.73
CA GLN A 69 9.53 3.95 14.57
C GLN A 69 10.41 4.26 13.36
N ASP A 70 11.72 4.08 13.58
CA ASP A 70 12.78 4.08 12.58
C ASP A 70 12.66 2.81 11.72
N SER A 71 12.56 2.98 10.40
CA SER A 71 12.17 1.92 9.47
C SER A 71 13.39 1.22 8.88
N ILE A 72 13.52 -0.08 9.15
CA ILE A 72 14.25 -0.97 8.24
C ILE A 72 13.21 -1.50 7.25
N ASP A 73 13.29 -1.01 6.01
CA ASP A 73 12.43 -1.48 4.93
C ASP A 73 12.79 -2.91 4.58
N ILE A 74 11.88 -3.83 4.85
CA ILE A 74 11.86 -5.10 4.14
C ILE A 74 11.10 -4.81 2.84
N THR A 75 11.83 -4.39 1.81
CA THR A 75 11.27 -4.40 0.47
C THR A 75 10.91 -5.84 0.14
N ALA A 76 9.62 -6.12 -0.04
CA ALA A 76 9.17 -7.32 -0.70
C ALA A 76 9.55 -7.21 -2.18
N THR A 77 10.84 -7.38 -2.48
CA THR A 77 11.33 -7.48 -3.85
C THR A 77 10.87 -8.80 -4.42
N GLY A 78 9.96 -8.74 -5.38
CA GLY A 78 9.70 -9.83 -6.31
C GLY A 78 8.29 -10.37 -6.23
N ASN A 79 7.52 -10.09 -7.29
CA ASN A 79 6.59 -10.99 -7.96
C ASN A 79 6.17 -12.18 -7.09
N THR A 80 4.98 -12.20 -6.50
CA THR A 80 3.76 -12.42 -7.26
C THR A 80 2.53 -11.98 -6.45
N SER A 81 1.82 -10.95 -6.92
CA SER A 81 0.35 -10.86 -6.84
C SER A 81 -0.22 -9.47 -7.16
N LEU A 82 0.62 -8.43 -7.29
CA LEU A 82 0.16 -7.15 -7.78
C LEU A 82 -0.29 -7.31 -9.23
N ARG A 83 -1.54 -6.96 -9.50
CA ARG A 83 -2.12 -6.89 -10.83
C ARG A 83 -3.08 -5.72 -10.90
N TYR A 84 -3.35 -5.26 -12.11
CA TYR A 84 -4.48 -4.38 -12.38
C TYR A 84 -5.67 -5.21 -12.88
N ASP A 85 -6.83 -5.02 -12.25
CA ASP A 85 -8.11 -5.59 -12.68
C ASP A 85 -8.87 -4.55 -13.49
N SER A 86 -8.86 -4.70 -14.82
CA SER A 86 -9.55 -3.78 -15.73
C SER A 86 -11.08 -3.87 -15.67
N THR A 87 -11.64 -4.95 -15.11
CA THR A 87 -13.09 -5.07 -14.92
C THR A 87 -13.53 -4.29 -13.69
N GLY A 88 -12.74 -4.37 -12.61
CA GLY A 88 -12.98 -3.63 -11.38
C GLY A 88 -12.49 -2.18 -11.41
N GLY A 89 -11.57 -1.83 -12.32
CA GLY A 89 -10.91 -0.52 -12.35
C GLY A 89 -10.06 -0.30 -11.11
N GLN A 90 -9.19 -1.25 -10.78
CA GLN A 90 -8.39 -1.18 -9.56
C GLN A 90 -7.18 -2.12 -9.57
N TYR A 91 -6.16 -1.74 -8.81
CA TYR A 91 -5.09 -2.65 -8.43
C TYR A 91 -5.56 -3.65 -7.37
N ILE A 92 -4.95 -4.83 -7.41
CA ILE A 92 -5.12 -5.86 -6.41
C ILE A 92 -3.75 -6.49 -6.10
N TYR A 93 -3.35 -6.41 -4.83
CA TYR A 93 -2.18 -7.10 -4.29
C TYR A 93 -2.65 -8.12 -3.23
N ASN A 94 -2.32 -9.39 -3.42
CA ASN A 94 -2.70 -10.44 -2.48
C ASN A 94 -1.52 -10.71 -1.53
N TRP A 95 -1.50 -10.00 -0.42
CA TRP A 95 -0.45 -10.15 0.58
C TRP A 95 -0.64 -11.43 1.40
N LYS A 96 0.32 -12.36 1.33
CA LYS A 96 0.39 -13.51 2.23
C LYS A 96 1.05 -13.07 3.55
N THR A 97 0.28 -13.01 4.62
CA THR A 97 0.80 -12.64 5.94
C THR A 97 1.75 -13.71 6.48
N PRO A 98 2.79 -13.32 7.24
CA PRO A 98 3.62 -14.28 7.98
C PRO A 98 2.78 -15.11 8.96
N ASN A 99 3.20 -16.34 9.24
CA ASN A 99 2.58 -17.16 10.28
C ASN A 99 3.14 -16.81 11.67
N MET A 100 2.88 -15.57 12.12
CA MET A 100 3.39 -15.02 13.38
C MET A 100 2.26 -14.39 14.21
N PRO A 101 1.44 -15.18 14.92
CA PRO A 101 0.39 -14.64 15.79
C PRO A 101 0.92 -13.62 16.81
N GLY A 102 0.15 -12.56 17.06
CA GLY A 102 0.49 -11.48 17.99
C GLY A 102 1.38 -10.38 17.42
N SER A 103 2.01 -10.59 16.27
CA SER A 103 2.87 -9.59 15.61
C SER A 103 2.07 -8.56 14.81
N CYS A 104 2.67 -7.39 14.57
CA CYS A 104 2.07 -6.32 13.80
C CYS A 104 2.94 -5.90 12.62
N PHE A 105 2.29 -5.49 11.53
CA PHE A 105 2.92 -5.11 10.28
C PHE A 105 2.24 -3.88 9.67
N GLN A 106 3.00 -3.07 8.96
CA GLN A 106 2.47 -2.08 8.04
C GLN A 106 2.65 -2.57 6.61
N LEU A 107 1.56 -2.56 5.84
CA LEU A 107 1.57 -2.71 4.38
C LEU A 107 1.54 -1.32 3.76
N THR A 108 2.44 -1.05 2.83
CA THR A 108 2.55 0.23 2.13
C THR A 108 2.49 0.01 0.63
N MET A 109 1.70 0.82 -0.06
CA MET A 109 1.78 0.99 -1.50
C MET A 109 2.50 2.31 -1.79
N THR A 110 3.52 2.28 -2.63
CA THR A 110 4.29 3.47 -3.03
C THR A 110 4.28 3.59 -4.56
N ALA A 111 3.84 4.73 -5.05
CA ALA A 111 3.86 5.08 -6.46
C ALA A 111 5.24 5.58 -6.90
N ALA A 112 5.50 5.55 -8.21
CA ALA A 112 6.79 5.96 -8.78
C ALA A 112 7.17 7.44 -8.53
N ASP A 113 6.20 8.31 -8.25
CA ASP A 113 6.42 9.71 -7.85
C ASP A 113 6.68 9.88 -6.34
N GLY A 114 6.64 8.80 -5.56
CA GLY A 114 6.82 8.79 -4.11
C GLY A 114 5.53 8.91 -3.29
N SER A 115 4.38 9.16 -3.93
CA SER A 115 3.08 9.18 -3.25
C SER A 115 2.76 7.78 -2.70
N HIS A 116 2.17 7.69 -1.50
CA HIS A 116 1.93 6.40 -0.85
C HIS A 116 0.65 6.37 -0.02
N ILE A 117 0.20 5.15 0.29
CA ILE A 117 -0.84 4.83 1.28
C ILE A 117 -0.38 3.63 2.11
N ASP A 118 -0.78 3.60 3.37
CA ASP A 118 -0.43 2.53 4.29
C ASP A 118 -1.63 2.02 5.10
N ALA A 119 -1.54 0.75 5.51
CA ALA A 119 -2.46 0.14 6.46
C ALA A 119 -1.70 -0.72 7.47
N ASN A 120 -2.15 -0.66 8.71
CA ASN A 120 -1.55 -1.38 9.83
C ASN A 120 -2.36 -2.64 10.14
N PHE A 121 -1.67 -3.72 10.47
CA PHE A 121 -2.24 -5.04 10.73
C PHE A 121 -1.70 -5.64 12.02
N LYS A 122 -2.57 -6.31 12.78
CA LYS A 122 -2.24 -7.25 13.84
C LYS A 122 -2.62 -8.65 13.41
N LEU A 123 -1.66 -9.57 13.50
CA LEU A 123 -1.90 -10.98 13.21
C LEU A 123 -2.44 -11.67 14.46
N LYS A 124 -3.51 -12.44 14.33
CA LYS A 124 -4.09 -13.28 15.40
C LYS A 124 -4.01 -14.76 15.09
#